data_AF-A0AAN8BHP1-F1
#
_entry.id   AF-A0AAN8BHP1-F1
#
_cell.length_a   1.000
_cell.length_b   1.000
_cell.length_c   1.000
_cell.angle_alpha   90.00
_cell.angle_beta   90.00
_cell.angle_gamma   90.00
#
_symmetry.space_group_name_H-M   'P 1'
#
loop_
_entity.id
_entity.type
_entity.pdbx_description
1 polymer ?
#
loop_
_entity_poly.entity_id
_entity_poly.type
_entity_poly.pdbx_seq_one_letter_code
_entity_poly.pdbx_strand_id
1 'polypeptide(L)'
;MLSDVILEEEFDKNGEAWYDPQDLEHDLHLAAELGKTLLERNHELEQALQQMYSTNQEQLLEIEHLTKQVELLRQMNDQHARVYEQLDVAARDLEHDNRRLVTDSRLAQQKIRSLTETVEGIQTYMESLQTQVEELKTAQVERVKREQSEQRRSLGAQSVSCLKELYDLHHDRHLPHDGLRVEGLWSPQGSFHDRHRRQDPEEEHASLQRSVQTLQSQISAERSRREAAERESELTSSENRDLEERLAMLSGCPARQRELEAEVEQLRLLWRAECANSARRPDQLLLPDTVFFASEERQDERDEEVEKDEEQRRNFRQRSNSDSVLKTTTPEDIRRDHERLCVRRAEAVKQRGISLLNEVDAQYSALQVKYDELLRRYQQASGPSHKSVQTSVTPCASGRTLRHRSSLLSDMTDGQQPEYKALFKEIFTRIQRTKEDLSDNMHPIKDNDAQGSAG
;
A
#
# COMPACT_ATOMS: atom_id res chain seq x y z
N MET A 1 -79.12 -21.19 -37.80
CA MET A 1 -80.50 -21.68 -37.74
C MET A 1 -81.15 -21.08 -36.52
N LEU A 2 -81.91 -20.01 -36.71
CA LEU A 2 -82.99 -19.46 -35.87
C LEU A 2 -83.43 -18.20 -36.62
N SER A 3 -84.32 -18.41 -37.59
CA SER A 3 -84.98 -17.35 -38.32
C SER A 3 -86.08 -16.84 -37.40
N ASP A 4 -85.85 -15.70 -36.74
CA ASP A 4 -86.92 -15.03 -36.02
C ASP A 4 -87.98 -14.60 -37.03
N VAL A 5 -89.16 -15.17 -36.84
CA VAL A 5 -90.41 -14.78 -37.47
C VAL A 5 -90.68 -13.35 -37.02
N ILE A 6 -90.35 -12.38 -37.86
CA ILE A 6 -90.87 -11.02 -37.74
C ILE A 6 -92.37 -11.15 -38.02
N LEU A 7 -93.16 -11.26 -36.95
CA LEU A 7 -94.58 -10.93 -37.00
C LEU A 7 -94.65 -9.45 -37.37
N GLU A 8 -94.79 -9.17 -38.66
CA GLU A 8 -95.35 -7.91 -39.13
C GLU A 8 -96.81 -7.87 -38.61
N GLU A 9 -96.98 -7.40 -37.37
CA GLU A 9 -98.25 -6.88 -36.91
C GLU A 9 -98.59 -5.70 -37.83
N GLU A 10 -99.45 -5.98 -38.82
CA GLU A 10 -100.08 -4.98 -39.66
C GLU A 10 -100.87 -4.03 -38.73
N PHE A 11 -100.24 -2.93 -38.32
CA PHE A 11 -100.92 -1.85 -37.64
C PHE A 11 -102.05 -1.35 -38.54
N ASP A 12 -103.28 -1.60 -38.11
CA ASP A 12 -104.49 -1.13 -38.73
C ASP A 12 -104.37 0.35 -39.12
N LYS A 13 -104.58 0.63 -40.41
CA LYS A 13 -104.68 1.97 -41.00
C LYS A 13 -106.00 2.66 -40.61
N ASN A 14 -106.33 2.66 -39.33
CA ASN A 14 -107.44 3.44 -38.77
C ASN A 14 -106.87 4.78 -38.33
N GLY A 15 -106.93 5.75 -39.25
CA GLY A 15 -106.44 7.12 -39.09
C GLY A 15 -107.25 7.95 -38.11
N GLU A 16 -107.18 7.62 -36.83
CA GLU A 16 -107.40 8.60 -35.77
C GLU A 16 -106.04 9.17 -35.38
N ALA A 17 -105.83 10.44 -35.69
CA ALA A 17 -104.65 11.19 -35.28
C ALA A 17 -104.72 11.41 -33.75
N TRP A 18 -104.34 10.39 -32.99
CA TRP A 18 -104.32 10.43 -31.52
C TRP A 18 -103.23 11.35 -30.93
N TYR A 19 -102.53 12.10 -31.78
CA TYR A 19 -101.56 13.13 -31.42
C TYR A 19 -101.64 14.28 -32.42
N ASP A 20 -101.63 15.52 -31.91
CA ASP A 20 -101.42 16.69 -32.75
C ASP A 20 -100.02 16.56 -33.39
N PRO A 21 -99.88 16.68 -34.73
CA PRO A 21 -98.60 16.50 -35.41
C PRO A 21 -97.47 17.37 -34.86
N GLN A 22 -97.82 18.54 -34.31
CA GLN A 22 -96.89 19.45 -33.66
C GLN A 22 -96.34 18.86 -32.36
N ASP A 23 -97.14 18.23 -31.51
CA ASP A 23 -96.66 17.66 -30.25
C ASP A 23 -95.70 16.48 -30.48
N LEU A 24 -95.99 15.66 -31.49
CA LEU A 24 -95.08 14.59 -31.92
C LEU A 24 -93.74 15.15 -32.44
N GLU A 25 -93.78 16.26 -33.20
CA GLU A 25 -92.57 16.95 -33.64
C GLU A 25 -91.77 17.48 -32.44
N HIS A 26 -92.40 18.10 -31.44
CA HIS A 26 -91.70 18.60 -30.25
C HIS A 26 -91.05 17.47 -29.44
N ASP A 27 -91.77 16.37 -29.22
CA ASP A 27 -91.23 15.21 -28.50
C ASP A 27 -90.06 14.55 -29.25
N LEU A 28 -90.12 14.52 -30.59
CA LEU A 28 -89.02 14.03 -31.42
C LEU A 28 -87.79 14.93 -31.31
N HIS A 29 -87.97 16.26 -31.33
CA HIS A 29 -86.88 17.21 -31.12
C HIS A 29 -86.27 17.06 -29.73
N LEU A 30 -87.09 16.93 -28.68
CA LEU A 30 -86.61 16.73 -27.31
C LEU A 30 -85.84 15.40 -27.17
N ALA A 31 -86.33 14.32 -27.76
CA ALA A 31 -85.64 13.03 -27.79
C ALA A 31 -84.29 13.12 -28.53
N ALA A 32 -84.24 13.90 -29.63
CA ALA A 32 -83.00 14.14 -30.36
C ALA A 32 -82.00 15.00 -29.57
N GLU A 33 -82.47 16.02 -28.85
CA GLU A 33 -81.64 16.83 -27.95
C GLU A 33 -81.08 16.01 -26.79
N LEU A 34 -81.91 15.16 -26.16
CA LEU A 34 -81.46 14.23 -25.13
C LEU A 34 -80.49 13.19 -25.68
N GLY A 35 -80.75 12.64 -26.87
CA GLY A 35 -79.84 11.73 -27.55
C GLY A 35 -78.48 12.38 -27.84
N LYS A 36 -78.49 13.64 -28.30
CA LYS A 36 -77.27 14.42 -28.53
C LYS A 36 -76.48 14.65 -27.25
N THR A 37 -77.13 15.09 -26.17
CA THR A 37 -76.45 15.32 -24.88
C THR A 37 -75.92 14.03 -24.26
N LEU A 38 -76.63 12.91 -24.40
CA LEU A 38 -76.14 11.60 -23.96
C LEU A 38 -74.92 11.14 -24.77
N LEU A 39 -74.93 11.36 -26.10
CA LEU A 39 -73.79 11.06 -26.96
C LEU A 39 -72.58 11.95 -26.64
N GLU A 40 -72.79 13.25 -26.42
CA GLU A 40 -71.74 14.19 -26.01
C GLU A 40 -71.14 13.77 -24.67
N ARG A 41 -71.97 13.45 -23.67
CA ARG A 41 -71.49 12.94 -22.38
C ARG A 41 -70.76 11.61 -22.50
N ASN A 42 -71.24 10.71 -23.35
CA ASN A 42 -70.57 9.43 -23.60
C ASN A 42 -69.19 9.66 -24.22
N HIS A 43 -69.10 10.57 -25.21
CA HIS A 43 -67.85 10.94 -25.85
C HIS A 43 -66.86 11.60 -24.87
N GLU A 44 -67.32 12.49 -23.99
CA GLU A 44 -66.48 13.07 -22.92
C GLU A 44 -65.93 12.00 -21.98
N LEU A 45 -66.75 11.01 -21.61
CA LEU A 45 -66.31 9.88 -20.77
C LEU A 45 -65.28 9.00 -21.49
N GLU A 46 -65.48 8.72 -22.78
CA GLU A 46 -64.50 7.99 -23.60
C GLU A 46 -63.17 8.74 -23.68
N GLN A 47 -63.21 10.05 -23.91
CA GLN A 47 -62.00 10.89 -23.94
C GLN A 47 -61.28 10.90 -22.58
N ALA A 48 -62.02 11.08 -21.49
CA ALA A 48 -61.46 11.07 -20.13
C ALA A 48 -60.81 9.71 -19.81
N LEU A 49 -61.43 8.62 -20.23
CA LEU A 49 -60.91 7.27 -20.08
C LEU A 49 -59.65 7.03 -20.94
N GLN A 50 -59.61 7.53 -22.18
CA GLN A 50 -58.42 7.49 -23.01
C GLN A 50 -57.25 8.29 -22.40
N GLN A 51 -57.52 9.47 -21.84
CA GLN A 51 -56.53 10.27 -21.12
C GLN A 51 -56.03 9.56 -19.86
N MET A 52 -56.93 8.90 -19.13
CA MET A 52 -56.55 8.04 -18.00
C MET A 52 -55.65 6.88 -18.44
N TYR A 53 -55.93 6.24 -19.59
CA TYR A 53 -55.05 5.19 -20.11
C TYR A 53 -53.68 5.71 -20.54
N SER A 54 -53.61 6.86 -21.20
CA SER A 54 -52.32 7.44 -21.63
C SER A 54 -51.47 7.84 -20.42
N THR A 55 -52.07 8.50 -19.42
CA THR A 55 -51.36 8.89 -18.20
C THR A 55 -50.93 7.68 -17.36
N ASN A 56 -51.75 6.63 -17.29
CA ASN A 56 -51.37 5.39 -16.63
C ASN A 56 -50.17 4.73 -17.32
N GLN A 57 -50.14 4.73 -18.66
CA GLN A 57 -49.01 4.19 -19.42
C GLN A 57 -47.71 4.97 -19.18
N GLU A 58 -47.78 6.31 -19.13
CA GLU A 58 -46.64 7.16 -18.78
C GLU A 58 -46.11 6.87 -17.37
N GLN A 59 -47.01 6.73 -16.39
CA GLN A 59 -46.65 6.37 -15.02
C GLN A 59 -45.98 5.00 -14.94
N LEU A 60 -46.44 4.01 -15.71
CA LEU A 60 -45.79 2.70 -15.78
C LEU A 60 -44.35 2.79 -16.31
N LEU A 61 -44.13 3.60 -17.34
CA LEU A 61 -42.77 3.84 -17.86
C LEU A 61 -41.89 4.53 -16.83
N GLU A 62 -42.41 5.53 -16.11
CA GLU A 62 -41.69 6.20 -15.03
C GLU A 62 -41.29 5.21 -13.92
N ILE A 63 -42.21 4.36 -13.48
CA ILE A 63 -41.94 3.31 -12.49
C ILE A 63 -40.83 2.39 -13.00
N GLU A 64 -40.85 1.99 -14.27
CA GLU A 64 -39.82 1.14 -14.86
C GLU A 64 -38.45 1.85 -14.87
N HIS A 65 -38.40 3.13 -15.24
CA HIS A 65 -37.17 3.92 -15.22
C HIS A 65 -36.60 4.07 -13.80
N LEU A 66 -37.44 4.39 -12.82
CA LEU A 66 -37.03 4.49 -11.42
C LEU A 66 -36.57 3.13 -10.88
N THR A 67 -37.23 2.05 -11.27
CA THR A 67 -36.84 0.69 -10.88
C THR A 67 -35.44 0.35 -11.41
N LYS A 68 -35.17 0.64 -12.70
CA LYS A 68 -33.85 0.46 -13.30
C LYS A 68 -32.77 1.31 -12.61
N GLN A 69 -33.09 2.55 -12.25
CA GLN A 69 -32.17 3.41 -11.49
C GLN A 69 -31.84 2.82 -10.12
N VAL A 70 -32.85 2.31 -9.39
CA VAL A 70 -32.64 1.68 -8.09
C VAL A 70 -31.84 0.38 -8.20
N GLU A 71 -32.06 -0.42 -9.24
CA GLU A 71 -31.27 -1.62 -9.52
C GLU A 71 -29.80 -1.30 -9.78
N LEU A 72 -29.52 -0.28 -10.59
CA LEU A 72 -28.15 0.18 -10.83
C LEU A 72 -27.49 0.67 -9.53
N LEU A 73 -28.22 1.42 -8.71
CA LEU A 73 -27.72 1.87 -7.40
C LEU A 73 -27.43 0.69 -6.46
N ARG A 74 -28.25 -0.37 -6.49
CA ARG A 74 -27.99 -1.60 -5.73
C ARG A 74 -26.72 -2.30 -6.23
N GLN A 75 -26.56 -2.48 -7.54
CA GLN A 75 -25.37 -3.09 -8.12
C GLN A 75 -24.09 -2.31 -7.78
N MET A 76 -24.13 -0.98 -7.84
CA MET A 76 -23.02 -0.12 -7.47
C MET A 76 -22.70 -0.21 -5.97
N ASN A 77 -23.72 -0.28 -5.11
CA ASN A 77 -23.53 -0.53 -3.69
C ASN A 77 -22.88 -1.91 -3.43
N ASP A 78 -23.35 -2.97 -4.09
CA ASP A 78 -22.76 -4.30 -3.99
C ASP A 78 -21.29 -4.31 -4.47
N GLN A 79 -20.96 -3.56 -5.52
CA GLN A 79 -19.58 -3.39 -5.96
C GLN A 79 -18.75 -2.65 -4.91
N HIS A 80 -19.27 -1.59 -4.30
CA HIS A 80 -18.59 -0.89 -3.21
C HIS A 80 -18.37 -1.79 -2.01
N ALA A 81 -19.36 -2.59 -1.59
CA ALA A 81 -19.22 -3.56 -0.51
C ALA A 81 -18.07 -4.55 -0.79
N ARG A 82 -18.00 -5.10 -2.01
CA ARG A 82 -16.89 -5.99 -2.42
C ARG A 82 -15.53 -5.31 -2.38
N VAL A 83 -15.43 -4.06 -2.82
CA VAL A 83 -14.16 -3.30 -2.76
C VAL A 83 -13.77 -3.03 -1.31
N TYR A 84 -14.71 -2.69 -0.43
CA TYR A 84 -14.43 -2.52 0.99
C TYR A 84 -13.96 -3.83 1.63
N GLU A 85 -14.58 -4.97 1.32
CA GLU A 85 -14.13 -6.28 1.78
C GLU A 85 -12.71 -6.60 1.31
N GLN A 86 -12.38 -6.31 0.05
CA GLN A 86 -11.03 -6.50 -0.49
C GLN A 86 -9.99 -5.61 0.19
N LEU A 87 -10.33 -4.33 0.42
CA LEU A 87 -9.46 -3.40 1.15
C LEU A 87 -9.24 -3.85 2.59
N ASP A 88 -10.28 -4.35 3.25
CA ASP A 88 -10.19 -4.90 4.61
C ASP A 88 -9.25 -6.12 4.69
N VAL A 89 -9.33 -7.02 3.72
CA VAL A 89 -8.43 -8.18 3.64
C VAL A 89 -6.99 -7.70 3.40
N ALA A 90 -6.77 -6.84 2.40
CA ALA A 90 -5.43 -6.32 2.10
C ALA A 90 -4.82 -5.54 3.29
N ALA A 91 -5.63 -4.77 4.02
CA ALA A 91 -5.18 -4.06 5.22
C ALA A 91 -4.74 -5.04 6.32
N ARG A 92 -5.51 -6.11 6.56
CA ARG A 92 -5.17 -7.15 7.54
C ARG A 92 -3.89 -7.91 7.15
N ASP A 93 -3.71 -8.22 5.87
CA ASP A 93 -2.51 -8.89 5.37
C ASP A 93 -1.27 -8.00 5.54
N LEU A 94 -1.38 -6.72 5.18
CA LEU A 94 -0.29 -5.75 5.40
C LEU A 94 0.03 -5.56 6.88
N GLU A 95 -0.96 -5.53 7.77
CA GLU A 95 -0.73 -5.50 9.21
C GLU A 95 -0.02 -6.76 9.71
N HIS A 96 -0.41 -7.93 9.20
CA HIS A 96 0.21 -9.19 9.55
C HIS A 96 1.68 -9.23 9.13
N ASP A 97 1.98 -8.86 7.89
CA ASP A 97 3.34 -8.80 7.36
C ASP A 97 4.18 -7.74 8.09
N ASN A 98 3.61 -6.60 8.43
CA ASN A 98 4.30 -5.58 9.22
C ASN A 98 4.67 -6.13 10.62
N ARG A 99 3.75 -6.80 11.31
CA ARG A 99 4.03 -7.44 12.61
C ARG A 99 5.16 -8.47 12.49
N ARG A 100 5.16 -9.29 11.43
CA ARG A 100 6.22 -10.26 11.15
C ARG A 100 7.58 -9.59 10.90
N LEU A 101 7.62 -8.56 10.05
CA LEU A 101 8.83 -7.80 9.78
C LEU A 101 9.38 -7.12 11.05
N VAL A 102 8.51 -6.62 11.92
CA VAL A 102 8.91 -6.04 13.21
C VAL A 102 9.52 -7.10 14.13
N THR A 103 8.93 -8.30 14.20
CA THR A 103 9.50 -9.40 14.99
C THR A 103 10.86 -9.84 14.44
N ASP A 104 10.99 -9.97 13.13
CA ASP A 104 12.23 -10.39 12.47
C ASP A 104 13.33 -9.32 12.62
N SER A 105 12.97 -8.05 12.47
CA SER A 105 13.86 -6.91 12.73
C SER A 105 14.35 -6.90 14.18
N ARG A 106 13.47 -7.19 15.16
CA ARG A 106 13.85 -7.30 16.57
C ARG A 106 14.81 -8.47 16.81
N LEU A 107 14.56 -9.63 16.21
CA LEU A 107 15.45 -10.80 16.31
C LEU A 107 16.82 -10.51 15.67
N ALA A 108 16.84 -9.89 14.50
CA ALA A 108 18.07 -9.47 13.83
C ALA A 108 18.84 -8.46 14.69
N GLN A 109 18.17 -7.47 15.29
CA GLN A 109 18.79 -6.52 16.21
C GLN A 109 19.40 -7.21 17.45
N GLN A 110 18.71 -8.20 18.02
CA GLN A 110 19.27 -8.99 19.13
C GLN A 110 20.52 -9.75 18.69
N LYS A 111 20.52 -10.34 17.49
CA LYS A 111 21.69 -11.02 16.95
C LYS A 111 22.86 -10.06 16.73
N ILE A 112 22.60 -8.88 16.15
CA ILE A 112 23.61 -7.84 15.97
C ILE A 112 24.21 -7.45 17.32
N ARG A 113 23.38 -7.16 18.33
CA ARG A 113 23.85 -6.82 19.69
C ARG A 113 24.75 -7.91 20.27
N SER A 114 24.35 -9.18 20.18
CA SER A 114 25.18 -10.29 20.67
C SER A 114 26.53 -10.38 19.95
N LEU A 115 26.57 -10.13 18.64
CA LEU A 115 27.81 -10.13 17.88
C LEU A 115 28.67 -8.92 18.22
N THR A 116 28.07 -7.74 18.38
CA THR A 116 28.77 -6.53 18.83
C THR A 116 29.41 -6.75 20.20
N GLU A 117 28.70 -7.35 21.16
CA GLU A 117 29.24 -7.71 22.47
C GLU A 117 30.44 -8.67 22.36
N THR A 118 30.39 -9.66 21.45
CA THR A 118 31.55 -10.54 21.22
C THR A 118 32.74 -9.81 20.60
N VAL A 119 32.49 -8.86 19.68
CA VAL A 119 33.54 -8.05 19.06
C VAL A 119 34.18 -7.12 20.08
N GLU A 120 33.39 -6.45 20.92
CA GLU A 120 33.88 -5.60 22.03
C GLU A 120 34.70 -6.43 23.03
N GLY A 121 34.25 -7.65 23.36
CA GLY A 121 35.03 -8.58 24.19
C GLY A 121 36.39 -8.95 23.57
N ILE A 122 36.44 -9.17 22.26
CA ILE A 122 37.69 -9.45 21.55
C ILE A 122 38.57 -8.19 21.46
N GLN A 123 38.00 -7.02 21.23
CA GLN A 123 38.71 -5.74 21.18
C GLN A 123 39.39 -5.43 22.51
N THR A 124 38.66 -5.54 23.63
CA THR A 124 39.22 -5.35 24.97
C THR A 124 40.34 -6.36 25.27
N TYR A 125 40.19 -7.63 24.86
CA TYR A 125 41.26 -8.61 24.97
C TYR A 125 42.50 -8.22 24.14
N MET A 126 42.31 -7.80 22.89
CA MET A 126 43.39 -7.35 22.01
C MET A 126 44.11 -6.12 22.56
N GLU A 127 43.37 -5.14 23.08
CA GLU A 127 43.91 -3.95 23.75
C GLU A 127 44.75 -4.36 24.98
N SER A 128 44.26 -5.30 25.80
CA SER A 128 45.01 -5.80 26.96
C SER A 128 46.30 -6.54 26.59
N LEU A 129 46.29 -7.28 25.46
CA LEU A 129 47.49 -7.94 24.96
C LEU A 129 48.47 -6.90 24.40
N GLN A 130 47.95 -5.86 23.74
CA GLN A 130 48.75 -4.77 23.21
C GLN A 130 49.40 -3.96 24.33
N THR A 131 48.70 -3.66 25.43
CA THR A 131 49.31 -3.03 26.60
C THR A 131 50.41 -3.89 27.21
N GLN A 132 50.20 -5.21 27.37
CA GLN A 132 51.24 -6.13 27.85
C GLN A 132 52.48 -6.14 26.94
N VAL A 133 52.30 -6.12 25.62
CA VAL A 133 53.42 -6.05 24.66
C VAL A 133 54.16 -4.72 24.78
N GLU A 134 53.46 -3.60 24.92
CA GLU A 134 54.10 -2.29 25.11
C GLU A 134 54.80 -2.17 26.47
N GLU A 135 54.25 -2.76 27.54
CA GLU A 135 54.93 -2.88 28.84
C GLU A 135 56.22 -3.71 28.75
N LEU A 136 56.20 -4.84 28.04
CA LEU A 136 57.40 -5.64 27.82
C LEU A 136 58.44 -4.90 26.97
N LYS A 137 58.00 -4.17 25.92
CA LYS A 137 58.90 -3.34 25.10
C LYS A 137 59.52 -2.20 25.92
N THR A 138 58.73 -1.50 26.73
CA THR A 138 59.25 -0.43 27.60
C THR A 138 60.18 -0.99 28.66
N ALA A 139 59.84 -2.12 29.30
CA ALA A 139 60.72 -2.82 30.23
C ALA A 139 62.03 -3.25 29.56
N GLN A 140 61.98 -3.73 28.30
CA GLN A 140 63.16 -4.10 27.52
C GLN A 140 64.03 -2.89 27.20
N VAL A 141 63.44 -1.76 26.78
CA VAL A 141 64.17 -0.50 26.57
C VAL A 141 64.84 -0.03 27.86
N GLU A 142 64.15 -0.12 29.00
CA GLU A 142 64.71 0.21 30.31
C GLU A 142 65.81 -0.77 30.75
N ARG A 143 65.73 -2.06 30.39
CA ARG A 143 66.83 -3.03 30.60
C ARG A 143 68.05 -2.66 29.77
N VAL A 144 67.88 -2.39 28.48
CA VAL A 144 68.98 -1.97 27.59
C VAL A 144 69.63 -0.67 28.09
N LYS A 145 68.85 0.32 28.56
CA LYS A 145 69.40 1.53 29.17
C LYS A 145 70.19 1.23 30.45
N ARG A 146 69.66 0.34 31.32
CA ARG A 146 70.38 -0.10 32.52
C ARG A 146 71.68 -0.80 32.16
N GLU A 147 71.65 -1.75 31.25
CA GLU A 147 72.84 -2.45 30.73
C GLU A 147 73.85 -1.48 30.13
N GLN A 148 73.43 -0.47 29.35
CA GLN A 148 74.33 0.57 28.84
C GLN A 148 74.92 1.44 29.97
N SER A 149 74.12 1.77 30.99
CA SER A 149 74.61 2.52 32.15
C SER A 149 75.56 1.70 33.01
N GLU A 150 75.30 0.40 33.14
CA GLU A 150 76.13 -0.57 33.83
C GLU A 150 77.40 -0.87 33.04
N GLN A 151 77.35 -0.95 31.71
CA GLN A 151 78.52 -1.03 30.84
C GLN A 151 79.39 0.21 30.93
N ARG A 152 78.79 1.41 31.02
CA ARG A 152 79.54 2.64 31.30
C ARG A 152 80.20 2.61 32.68
N ARG A 153 79.50 2.08 33.70
CA ARG A 153 80.06 1.88 35.04
C ARG A 153 81.10 0.75 35.09
N SER A 154 80.96 -0.30 34.29
CA SER A 154 81.86 -1.45 34.23
C SER A 154 83.10 -1.12 33.42
N LEU A 155 83.01 -0.32 32.34
CA LEU A 155 84.16 0.27 31.65
C LEU A 155 84.90 1.23 32.57
N GLY A 156 84.17 2.03 33.35
CA GLY A 156 84.73 2.87 34.42
C GLY A 156 85.34 2.07 35.58
N ALA A 157 84.86 0.86 35.87
CA ALA A 157 85.43 -0.04 36.88
C ALA A 157 86.60 -0.87 36.32
N GLN A 158 86.57 -1.22 35.03
CA GLN A 158 87.65 -1.89 34.31
C GLN A 158 88.86 -0.98 34.14
N SER A 159 88.68 0.33 34.00
CA SER A 159 89.83 1.26 34.01
C SER A 159 90.53 1.30 35.37
N VAL A 160 89.81 1.07 36.47
CA VAL A 160 90.38 0.92 37.83
C VAL A 160 90.89 -0.50 38.07
N SER A 161 90.26 -1.53 37.48
CA SER A 161 90.75 -2.93 37.48
C SER A 161 92.03 -3.09 36.68
N CYS A 162 92.17 -2.42 35.53
CA CYS A 162 93.42 -2.38 34.75
C CYS A 162 94.58 -1.82 35.58
N LEU A 163 94.33 -0.81 36.44
CA LEU A 163 95.33 -0.31 37.37
C LEU A 163 95.64 -1.27 38.53
N LYS A 164 94.66 -2.09 38.94
CA LYS A 164 94.85 -3.16 39.94
C LYS A 164 95.59 -4.36 39.34
N GLU A 165 95.25 -4.77 38.12
CA GLU A 165 95.95 -5.79 37.33
C GLU A 165 97.39 -5.38 37.03
N LEU A 166 97.68 -4.10 36.75
CA LEU A 166 99.05 -3.60 36.64
C LEU A 166 99.83 -3.66 37.97
N TYR A 167 99.15 -3.56 39.11
CA TYR A 167 99.73 -3.75 40.44
C TYR A 167 99.98 -5.23 40.76
N ASP A 168 99.04 -6.11 40.38
CA ASP A 168 99.10 -7.56 40.58
C ASP A 168 100.14 -8.22 39.63
N LEU A 169 100.26 -7.75 38.37
CA LEU A 169 101.29 -8.15 37.41
C LEU A 169 102.72 -7.82 37.87
N HIS A 170 102.89 -6.84 38.74
CA HIS A 170 104.19 -6.51 39.32
C HIS A 170 104.61 -7.51 40.42
N HIS A 171 103.65 -8.22 41.02
CA HIS A 171 103.88 -9.26 42.03
C HIS A 171 104.06 -10.67 41.43
N ASP A 172 103.50 -10.93 40.24
CA ASP A 172 103.60 -12.25 39.58
C ASP A 172 104.87 -12.46 38.71
N ARG A 173 105.86 -11.55 38.76
CA ARG A 173 107.15 -11.72 38.07
C ARG A 173 108.07 -12.78 38.69
N HIS A 174 107.62 -13.50 39.73
CA HIS A 174 108.40 -14.54 40.39
C HIS A 174 107.66 -15.88 40.54
N LEU A 175 107.27 -16.53 39.42
CA LEU A 175 107.44 -17.99 39.25
C LEU A 175 107.13 -18.43 37.79
N PRO A 176 107.83 -19.44 37.23
CA PRO A 176 107.69 -19.79 35.81
C PRO A 176 106.73 -20.95 35.55
N HIS A 177 106.00 -20.82 34.43
CA HIS A 177 105.56 -21.85 33.46
C HIS A 177 104.82 -23.10 33.99
N ASP A 178 103.60 -23.35 33.50
CA ASP A 178 103.34 -24.30 32.41
C ASP A 178 101.83 -24.37 32.08
N GLY A 179 101.47 -24.75 30.84
CA GLY A 179 100.21 -25.46 30.59
C GLY A 179 99.00 -24.69 30.03
N LEU A 180 99.10 -24.33 28.75
CA LEU A 180 98.01 -24.28 27.76
C LEU A 180 96.76 -25.15 28.09
N ARG A 181 95.55 -24.56 28.04
CA ARG A 181 94.44 -25.19 27.31
C ARG A 181 93.37 -24.18 26.86
N VAL A 182 93.45 -23.92 25.56
CA VAL A 182 92.56 -23.14 24.71
C VAL A 182 91.32 -23.94 24.31
N GLU A 183 90.22 -23.20 24.11
CA GLU A 183 89.00 -23.40 23.33
C GLU A 183 88.22 -24.72 23.36
N GLY A 184 86.93 -24.55 23.68
CA GLY A 184 85.87 -25.43 23.23
C GLY A 184 85.71 -25.38 21.70
N LEU A 185 85.46 -26.55 21.13
CA LEU A 185 85.02 -26.70 19.75
C LEU A 185 83.87 -27.71 19.70
N TRP A 186 82.69 -27.17 19.38
CA TRP A 186 81.63 -27.72 18.52
C TRP A 186 81.40 -29.24 18.46
N SER A 187 80.15 -29.64 18.69
CA SER A 187 79.56 -30.80 18.01
C SER A 187 78.25 -30.38 17.33
N PRO A 188 78.23 -30.25 16.00
CA PRO A 188 77.03 -30.16 15.19
C PRO A 188 76.75 -31.55 14.58
N GLN A 189 75.75 -32.27 15.09
CA GLN A 189 75.09 -33.31 14.32
C GLN A 189 73.69 -33.59 14.84
N GLY A 190 72.70 -33.18 14.04
CA GLY A 190 71.33 -33.62 14.18
C GLY A 190 71.21 -35.10 13.86
N SER A 191 70.44 -35.80 14.67
CA SER A 191 69.51 -36.83 14.21
C SER A 191 68.58 -37.17 15.37
N PHE A 192 67.39 -36.57 15.31
CA PHE A 192 66.26 -36.93 16.15
C PHE A 192 65.82 -38.36 15.83
N HIS A 193 66.33 -39.33 16.58
CA HIS A 193 65.62 -40.59 16.78
C HIS A 193 65.36 -40.76 18.27
N ASP A 194 64.26 -40.12 18.70
CA ASP A 194 63.51 -40.46 19.91
C ASP A 194 63.00 -41.91 19.76
N ARG A 195 63.88 -42.87 20.02
CA ARG A 195 63.59 -44.31 19.92
C ARG A 195 63.29 -44.95 21.27
N HIS A 196 62.91 -44.19 22.29
CA HIS A 196 62.57 -44.76 23.59
C HIS A 196 61.58 -43.90 24.38
N ARG A 197 60.40 -43.64 23.82
CA ARG A 197 59.20 -43.49 24.65
C ARG A 197 58.40 -44.78 24.53
N ARG A 198 58.58 -45.69 25.49
CA ARG A 198 57.56 -46.71 25.75
C ARG A 198 56.31 -45.92 26.14
N GLN A 199 55.33 -45.83 25.23
CA GLN A 199 54.00 -45.36 25.59
C GLN A 199 53.38 -46.48 26.41
N ASP A 200 52.91 -46.14 27.61
CA ASP A 200 52.27 -47.12 28.47
C ASP A 200 50.98 -47.61 27.77
N PRO A 201 50.74 -48.93 27.64
CA PRO A 201 49.60 -49.47 26.93
C PRO A 201 48.25 -49.00 27.52
N GLU A 202 48.25 -48.58 28.78
CA GLU A 202 47.10 -47.99 29.46
C GLU A 202 46.76 -46.58 28.94
N GLU A 203 47.76 -45.76 28.60
CA GLU A 203 47.55 -44.43 28.02
C GLU A 203 47.00 -44.52 26.60
N GLU A 204 47.52 -45.48 25.81
CA GLU A 204 47.01 -45.78 24.48
C GLU A 204 45.57 -46.29 24.55
N HIS A 205 45.28 -47.23 25.44
CA HIS A 205 43.92 -47.72 25.67
C HIS A 205 42.97 -46.60 26.10
N ALA A 206 43.40 -45.69 26.99
CA ALA A 206 42.61 -44.52 27.38
C ALA A 206 42.42 -43.53 26.21
N SER A 207 43.41 -43.40 25.32
CA SER A 207 43.31 -42.55 24.12
C SER A 207 42.34 -43.13 23.08
N LEU A 208 42.35 -44.46 22.90
CA LEU A 208 41.45 -45.20 22.05
C LEU A 208 40.02 -45.20 22.61
N GLN A 209 39.84 -45.34 23.91
CA GLN A 209 38.53 -45.19 24.54
C GLN A 209 37.95 -43.79 24.32
N ARG A 210 38.78 -42.75 24.46
CA ARG A 210 38.39 -41.36 24.15
C ARG A 210 38.01 -41.20 22.68
N SER A 211 38.77 -41.77 21.74
CA SER A 211 38.45 -41.68 20.30
C SER A 211 37.19 -42.48 19.93
N VAL A 212 36.96 -43.63 20.56
CA VAL A 212 35.72 -44.39 20.39
C VAL A 212 34.52 -43.61 20.93
N GLN A 213 34.64 -42.96 22.10
CA GLN A 213 33.57 -42.12 22.65
C GLN A 213 33.28 -40.91 21.76
N THR A 214 34.30 -40.26 21.19
CA THR A 214 34.08 -39.15 20.25
C THR A 214 33.48 -39.61 18.93
N LEU A 215 33.89 -40.76 18.40
CA LEU A 215 33.27 -41.33 17.19
C LEU A 215 31.81 -41.73 17.46
N GLN A 216 31.50 -42.28 18.64
CA GLN A 216 30.13 -42.61 19.04
C GLN A 216 29.25 -41.35 19.15
N SER A 217 29.76 -40.27 19.75
CA SER A 217 29.03 -39.00 19.82
C SER A 217 28.85 -38.39 18.43
N GLN A 218 29.86 -38.46 17.56
CA GLN A 218 29.76 -38.03 16.17
C GLN A 218 28.72 -38.83 15.37
N ILE A 219 28.70 -40.16 15.51
CA ILE A 219 27.69 -41.02 14.87
C ILE A 219 26.29 -40.67 15.37
N SER A 220 26.11 -40.41 16.67
CA SER A 220 24.81 -40.00 17.21
C SER A 220 24.37 -38.63 16.68
N ALA A 221 25.29 -37.68 16.54
CA ALA A 221 25.02 -36.36 15.98
C ALA A 221 24.75 -36.40 14.47
N GLU A 222 25.41 -37.29 13.73
CA GLU A 222 25.10 -37.54 12.32
C GLU A 222 23.74 -38.22 12.14
N ARG A 223 23.37 -39.15 13.02
CA ARG A 223 22.04 -39.78 13.01
C ARG A 223 20.94 -38.75 13.26
N SER A 224 21.08 -37.90 14.28
CA SER A 224 20.07 -36.86 14.55
C SER A 224 19.98 -35.83 13.42
N ARG A 225 21.11 -35.45 12.80
CA ARG A 225 21.12 -34.59 11.61
C ARG A 225 20.43 -35.23 10.40
N ARG A 226 20.65 -36.54 10.17
CA ARG A 226 19.96 -37.28 9.11
C ARG A 226 18.46 -37.37 9.35
N GLU A 227 18.03 -37.70 10.56
CA GLU A 227 16.60 -37.75 10.88
C GLU A 227 15.94 -36.37 10.80
N ALA A 228 16.65 -35.28 11.13
CA ALA A 228 16.14 -33.93 10.94
C ALA A 228 15.96 -33.61 9.45
N ALA A 229 16.96 -33.92 8.63
CA ALA A 229 16.88 -33.74 7.17
C ALA A 229 15.79 -34.63 6.54
N GLU A 230 15.59 -35.85 7.04
CA GLU A 230 14.52 -36.74 6.58
C GLU A 230 13.13 -36.14 6.87
N ARG A 231 12.90 -35.63 8.08
CA ARG A 231 11.65 -34.92 8.42
C ARG A 231 11.41 -33.70 7.54
N GLU A 232 12.45 -32.91 7.26
CA GLU A 232 12.35 -31.78 6.32
C GLU A 232 12.02 -32.25 4.89
N SER A 233 12.62 -33.36 4.44
CA SER A 233 12.32 -33.95 3.13
C SER A 233 10.89 -34.49 3.04
N GLU A 234 10.36 -35.08 4.12
CA GLU A 234 8.98 -35.54 4.20
C GLU A 234 8.01 -34.35 4.14
N LEU A 235 8.27 -33.29 4.91
CA LEU A 235 7.45 -32.07 4.88
C LEU A 235 7.44 -31.46 3.48
N THR A 236 8.60 -31.25 2.87
CA THR A 236 8.66 -30.70 1.50
C THR A 236 7.99 -31.61 0.47
N SER A 237 8.07 -32.94 0.63
CA SER A 237 7.34 -33.88 -0.23
C SER A 237 5.82 -33.76 -0.07
N SER A 238 5.33 -33.55 1.16
CA SER A 238 3.91 -33.35 1.43
C SER A 238 3.41 -32.02 0.85
N GLU A 239 4.19 -30.95 1.00
CA GLU A 239 3.90 -29.65 0.39
C GLU A 239 3.87 -29.73 -1.14
N ASN A 240 4.83 -30.44 -1.74
CA ASN A 240 4.86 -30.66 -3.19
C ASN A 240 3.61 -31.40 -3.68
N ARG A 241 3.19 -32.46 -2.97
CA ARG A 241 1.96 -33.19 -3.29
C ARG A 241 0.72 -32.28 -3.20
N ASP A 242 0.63 -31.46 -2.16
CA ASP A 242 -0.50 -30.53 -2.00
C ASP A 242 -0.50 -29.43 -3.08
N LEU A 243 0.67 -28.97 -3.53
CA LEU A 243 0.82 -28.05 -4.65
C LEU A 243 0.42 -28.71 -5.98
N GLU A 244 0.82 -29.96 -6.22
CA GLU A 244 0.40 -30.75 -7.39
C GLU A 244 -1.13 -30.93 -7.42
N GLU A 245 -1.76 -31.21 -6.28
CA GLU A 245 -3.22 -31.28 -6.17
C GLU A 245 -3.89 -29.94 -6.51
N ARG A 246 -3.35 -28.81 -6.01
CA ARG A 246 -3.86 -27.47 -6.36
C ARG A 246 -3.68 -27.15 -7.84
N LEU A 247 -2.54 -27.52 -8.43
CA LEU A 247 -2.30 -27.36 -9.87
C LEU A 247 -3.26 -28.20 -10.70
N ALA A 248 -3.53 -29.44 -10.28
CA ALA A 248 -4.52 -30.30 -10.93
C ALA A 248 -5.92 -29.67 -10.91
N MET A 249 -6.34 -29.10 -9.76
CA MET A 249 -7.61 -28.37 -9.66
C MET A 249 -7.68 -27.15 -10.60
N LEU A 250 -6.58 -26.40 -10.74
CA LEU A 250 -6.50 -25.24 -11.63
C LEU A 250 -6.34 -25.62 -13.11
N SER A 251 -5.82 -26.81 -13.42
CA SER A 251 -5.58 -27.29 -14.79
C SER A 251 -6.86 -27.48 -15.63
N GLY A 252 -8.03 -27.56 -14.98
CA GLY A 252 -9.34 -27.54 -15.65
C GLY A 252 -9.77 -26.15 -16.13
N CYS A 253 -9.23 -25.07 -15.54
CA CYS A 253 -9.57 -23.69 -15.92
C CYS A 253 -9.18 -23.35 -17.37
N PRO A 254 -8.01 -23.75 -17.90
CA PRO A 254 -7.65 -23.58 -19.30
C PRO A 254 -8.64 -24.22 -20.30
N ALA A 255 -9.24 -25.38 -19.97
CA ALA A 255 -10.25 -25.99 -20.84
C ALA A 255 -11.52 -25.13 -20.88
N ARG A 256 -12.00 -24.68 -19.71
CA ARG A 256 -13.14 -23.77 -19.61
C ARG A 256 -12.88 -22.42 -20.29
N GLN A 257 -11.65 -21.92 -20.20
CA GLN A 257 -11.24 -20.70 -20.89
C GLN A 257 -11.34 -20.87 -22.41
N ARG A 258 -10.82 -21.97 -22.98
CA ARG A 258 -10.93 -22.26 -24.42
C ARG A 258 -12.37 -22.40 -24.90
N GLU A 259 -13.24 -23.02 -24.08
CA GLU A 259 -14.68 -23.09 -24.37
C GLU A 259 -15.31 -21.70 -24.45
N LEU A 260 -15.03 -20.83 -23.47
CA LEU A 260 -15.53 -19.46 -23.45
C LEU A 260 -14.98 -18.62 -24.60
N GLU A 261 -13.71 -18.79 -24.95
CA GLU A 261 -13.08 -18.15 -26.11
C GLU A 261 -13.80 -18.57 -27.40
N ALA A 262 -14.09 -19.86 -27.58
CA ALA A 262 -14.86 -20.36 -28.72
C ALA A 262 -16.31 -19.83 -28.75
N GLU A 263 -16.99 -19.73 -27.60
CA GLU A 263 -18.32 -19.11 -27.49
C GLU A 263 -18.28 -17.62 -27.90
N VAL A 264 -17.27 -16.88 -27.45
CA VAL A 264 -17.07 -15.46 -27.83
C VAL A 264 -16.80 -15.33 -29.33
N GLU A 265 -16.01 -16.22 -29.92
CA GLU A 265 -15.79 -16.24 -31.37
C GLU A 265 -17.07 -16.51 -32.14
N GLN A 266 -17.90 -17.45 -31.69
CA GLN A 266 -19.21 -17.71 -32.28
C GLN A 266 -20.12 -16.48 -32.18
N LEU A 267 -20.18 -15.82 -31.02
CA LEU A 267 -20.95 -14.58 -30.86
C LEU A 267 -20.43 -13.45 -31.74
N ARG A 268 -19.11 -13.33 -31.93
CA ARG A 268 -18.50 -12.37 -32.86
C ARG A 268 -18.90 -12.66 -34.30
N LEU A 269 -18.92 -13.94 -34.70
CA LEU A 269 -19.37 -14.34 -36.05
C LEU A 269 -20.85 -14.04 -36.25
N LEU A 270 -21.69 -14.34 -35.27
CA LEU A 270 -23.12 -14.02 -35.29
C LEU A 270 -23.35 -12.51 -35.35
N TRP A 271 -22.64 -11.73 -34.54
CA TRP A 271 -22.73 -10.27 -34.57
C TRP A 271 -22.29 -9.70 -35.93
N ARG A 272 -21.20 -10.20 -36.52
CA ARG A 272 -20.80 -9.80 -37.89
C ARG A 272 -21.86 -10.16 -38.93
N ALA A 273 -22.49 -11.33 -38.80
CA ALA A 273 -23.58 -11.75 -39.68
C ALA A 273 -24.82 -10.88 -39.49
N GLU A 274 -25.19 -10.55 -38.25
CA GLU A 274 -26.28 -9.64 -37.90
C GLU A 274 -25.99 -8.22 -38.40
N CYS A 275 -24.77 -7.71 -38.28
CA CYS A 275 -24.36 -6.44 -38.87
C CYS A 275 -24.41 -6.49 -40.40
N ALA A 276 -23.99 -7.58 -41.04
CA ALA A 276 -24.11 -7.74 -42.50
C ALA A 276 -25.58 -7.81 -42.96
N ASN A 277 -26.45 -8.41 -42.14
CA ASN A 277 -27.90 -8.47 -42.39
C ASN A 277 -28.60 -7.13 -42.10
N SER A 278 -28.15 -6.40 -41.07
CA SER A 278 -28.64 -5.08 -40.67
C SER A 278 -28.07 -3.95 -41.55
N ALA A 279 -26.94 -4.14 -42.24
CA ALA A 279 -26.41 -3.19 -43.22
C ALA A 279 -27.35 -3.02 -44.43
N ARG A 280 -28.33 -3.90 -44.63
CA ARG A 280 -29.45 -3.70 -45.57
C ARG A 280 -30.57 -2.79 -45.02
N ARG A 281 -30.49 -2.35 -43.76
CA ARG A 281 -31.34 -1.32 -43.15
C ARG A 281 -30.46 -0.24 -42.51
N PRO A 282 -30.01 0.76 -43.28
CA PRO A 282 -29.42 1.94 -42.70
C PRO A 282 -30.57 2.73 -42.07
N ASP A 283 -30.67 2.78 -40.74
CA ASP A 283 -31.22 3.95 -40.02
C ASP A 283 -31.30 3.84 -38.49
N GLN A 284 -30.92 2.74 -37.82
CA GLN A 284 -31.27 2.60 -36.39
C GLN A 284 -30.19 2.26 -35.36
N LEU A 285 -28.88 2.31 -35.66
CA LEU A 285 -27.87 2.08 -34.62
C LEU A 285 -26.68 3.05 -34.72
N LEU A 286 -26.90 4.30 -34.27
CA LEU A 286 -25.83 5.17 -33.78
C LEU A 286 -25.60 4.81 -32.31
N LEU A 287 -24.62 3.95 -32.03
CA LEU A 287 -24.08 3.79 -30.67
C LEU A 287 -22.64 4.32 -30.60
N PRO A 288 -22.29 5.12 -29.58
CA PRO A 288 -20.96 5.71 -29.43
C PRO A 288 -19.82 4.68 -29.28
N ASP A 289 -18.76 4.92 -30.04
CA ASP A 289 -17.44 4.29 -30.00
C ASP A 289 -16.93 4.09 -28.57
N THR A 290 -17.06 2.86 -28.07
CA THR A 290 -16.40 2.41 -26.85
C THR A 290 -15.20 1.56 -27.24
N VAL A 291 -14.03 2.20 -27.23
CA VAL A 291 -12.71 1.63 -26.89
C VAL A 291 -12.57 0.12 -27.14
N PHE A 292 -12.52 -0.26 -28.41
CA PHE A 292 -12.07 -1.59 -28.81
C PHE A 292 -10.57 -1.51 -29.11
N PHE A 293 -9.74 -2.01 -28.20
CA PHE A 293 -8.33 -2.24 -28.47
C PHE A 293 -8.23 -3.32 -29.57
N ALA A 294 -7.64 -2.96 -30.71
CA ALA A 294 -7.21 -3.95 -31.68
C ALA A 294 -6.08 -4.77 -31.06
N SER A 295 -6.41 -5.93 -30.51
CA SER A 295 -5.44 -6.97 -30.18
C SER A 295 -5.03 -7.63 -31.49
N GLU A 296 -3.82 -7.34 -31.95
CA GLU A 296 -3.17 -8.09 -33.03
C GLU A 296 -2.90 -9.52 -32.53
N GLU A 297 -3.75 -10.47 -32.90
CA GLU A 297 -3.40 -11.88 -32.95
C GLU A 297 -2.87 -12.17 -34.35
N ARG A 298 -1.54 -12.33 -34.46
CA ARG A 298 -0.94 -12.96 -35.64
C ARG A 298 -0.57 -14.38 -35.28
N GLN A 299 -1.25 -15.32 -35.94
CA GLN A 299 -0.88 -16.72 -36.02
C GLN A 299 0.32 -16.87 -36.95
N ASP A 300 1.34 -17.58 -36.48
CA ASP A 300 2.44 -18.11 -37.30
C ASP A 300 1.97 -19.41 -37.96
N GLU A 301 1.96 -19.45 -39.30
CA GLU A 301 2.08 -20.71 -40.04
C GLU A 301 3.21 -20.57 -41.07
N ARG A 302 4.11 -21.55 -41.01
CA ARG A 302 5.18 -21.79 -41.98
C ARG A 302 4.56 -22.09 -43.35
N ASP A 303 5.22 -21.67 -44.43
CA ASP A 303 5.81 -22.61 -45.37
C ASP A 303 6.64 -21.89 -46.45
N GLU A 304 7.50 -22.67 -47.07
CA GLU A 304 8.74 -22.32 -47.75
C GLU A 304 8.60 -21.78 -49.19
N GLU A 305 9.69 -21.11 -49.59
CA GLU A 305 10.32 -21.04 -50.92
C GLU A 305 9.53 -20.50 -52.13
N VAL A 306 10.05 -19.43 -52.74
CA VAL A 306 10.90 -19.48 -53.96
C VAL A 306 11.13 -18.03 -54.45
N GLU A 307 12.40 -17.71 -54.72
CA GLU A 307 12.87 -16.49 -55.36
C GLU A 307 12.16 -16.16 -56.69
N LYS A 308 11.94 -14.87 -56.95
CA LYS A 308 12.57 -14.22 -58.11
C LYS A 308 12.47 -12.70 -58.08
N ASP A 309 13.56 -12.16 -58.57
CA ASP A 309 14.03 -10.79 -58.67
C ASP A 309 13.20 -9.82 -59.52
N GLU A 310 13.46 -8.54 -59.22
CA GLU A 310 13.52 -7.38 -60.13
C GLU A 310 12.22 -6.58 -60.48
N GLU A 311 12.14 -5.46 -59.75
CA GLU A 311 12.15 -4.08 -60.27
C GLU A 311 10.87 -3.31 -60.66
N GLN A 312 10.84 -2.10 -60.06
CA GLN A 312 10.29 -0.83 -60.57
C GLN A 312 8.85 -0.42 -60.23
N ARG A 313 8.77 0.25 -59.06
CA ARG A 313 8.30 1.64 -58.89
C ARG A 313 6.91 2.01 -59.44
N ARG A 314 5.96 2.22 -58.52
CA ARG A 314 5.13 3.44 -58.49
C ARG A 314 4.47 3.67 -57.13
N ASN A 315 5.10 4.53 -56.34
CA ASN A 315 4.54 5.52 -55.41
C ASN A 315 3.11 5.28 -54.89
N PHE A 316 3.00 4.73 -53.67
CA PHE A 316 1.95 5.14 -52.73
C PHE A 316 2.47 5.04 -51.29
N ARG A 317 2.60 6.22 -50.66
CA ARG A 317 2.74 6.52 -49.22
C ARG A 317 3.21 5.37 -48.33
N GLN A 318 4.52 5.20 -48.30
CA GLN A 318 5.23 4.30 -47.40
C GLN A 318 5.11 4.83 -45.96
N ARG A 319 4.29 4.13 -45.16
CA ARG A 319 4.33 4.21 -43.70
C ARG A 319 5.75 3.87 -43.27
N SER A 320 6.32 4.74 -42.44
CA SER A 320 7.71 4.63 -41.99
C SER A 320 7.86 3.38 -41.13
N ASN A 321 8.35 2.31 -41.75
CA ASN A 321 8.92 1.17 -41.07
C ASN A 321 10.26 1.62 -40.49
N SER A 322 10.39 1.62 -39.17
CA SER A 322 11.71 1.64 -38.54
C SER A 322 12.20 0.21 -38.44
N ASP A 323 12.64 -0.33 -39.58
CA ASP A 323 13.54 -1.47 -39.61
C ASP A 323 14.95 -0.94 -39.33
N SER A 324 15.21 -0.61 -38.06
CA SER A 324 16.55 -0.34 -37.56
C SER A 324 16.95 -1.51 -36.69
N VAL A 325 17.39 -2.56 -37.37
CA VAL A 325 18.61 -3.32 -37.04
C VAL A 325 19.05 -3.17 -35.59
N LEU A 326 18.93 -4.28 -34.85
CA LEU A 326 19.62 -4.61 -33.60
C LEU A 326 20.97 -3.89 -33.45
N LYS A 327 20.94 -2.66 -32.94
CA LYS A 327 22.08 -1.93 -32.40
C LYS A 327 21.67 -1.45 -31.03
N THR A 328 21.90 -2.31 -30.05
CA THR A 328 22.05 -2.00 -28.62
C THR A 328 21.50 -0.62 -28.25
N THR A 329 20.19 -0.52 -28.02
CA THR A 329 19.58 0.70 -27.51
C THR A 329 20.18 0.97 -26.14
N THR A 330 21.03 1.98 -26.05
CA THR A 330 21.54 2.46 -24.77
C THR A 330 20.34 2.89 -23.90
N PRO A 331 20.41 2.68 -22.58
CA PRO A 331 19.30 3.00 -21.68
C PRO A 331 18.92 4.49 -21.72
N GLU A 332 19.81 5.37 -22.17
CA GLU A 332 19.50 6.79 -22.38
C GLU A 332 18.49 7.04 -23.51
N ASP A 333 18.49 6.26 -24.59
CA ASP A 333 17.62 6.53 -25.74
C ASP A 333 16.18 6.07 -25.47
N ILE A 334 16.02 4.95 -24.75
CA ILE A 334 14.71 4.52 -24.22
C ILE A 334 14.13 5.57 -23.26
N ARG A 335 14.98 6.18 -22.41
CA ARG A 335 14.55 7.25 -21.50
C ARG A 335 14.09 8.50 -22.23
N ARG A 336 14.80 8.92 -23.28
CA ARG A 336 14.43 10.09 -24.09
C ARG A 336 13.14 9.87 -24.87
N ASP A 337 12.93 8.67 -25.41
CA ASP A 337 11.70 8.35 -26.12
C ASP A 337 10.50 8.26 -25.17
N HIS A 338 10.70 7.70 -23.97
CA HIS A 338 9.71 7.71 -22.90
C HIS A 338 9.35 9.14 -22.45
N GLU A 339 10.36 10.00 -22.26
CA GLU A 339 10.15 11.41 -21.88
C GLU A 339 9.37 12.18 -22.94
N ARG A 340 9.68 11.98 -24.23
CA ARG A 340 8.93 12.57 -25.36
C ARG A 340 7.51 12.05 -25.48
N LEU A 341 7.26 10.80 -25.11
CA LEU A 341 5.90 10.23 -25.05
C LEU A 341 5.12 10.77 -23.86
N CYS A 342 5.75 10.93 -22.70
CA CYS A 342 5.16 11.52 -21.51
C CYS A 342 4.79 12.99 -21.72
N VAL A 343 5.64 13.77 -22.38
CA VAL A 343 5.37 15.16 -22.76
C VAL A 343 4.17 15.23 -23.72
N ARG A 344 4.15 14.41 -24.78
CA ARG A 344 3.01 14.37 -25.72
C ARG A 344 1.71 13.91 -25.09
N ARG A 345 1.76 12.97 -24.13
CA ARG A 345 0.58 12.53 -23.36
C ARG A 345 0.08 13.63 -22.43
N ALA A 346 0.97 14.34 -21.76
CA ALA A 346 0.61 15.49 -20.91
C ALA A 346 0.03 16.65 -21.73
N GLU A 347 0.59 16.93 -22.92
CA GLU A 347 0.08 17.95 -23.85
C GLU A 347 -1.29 17.55 -24.43
N ALA A 348 -1.49 16.28 -24.77
CA ALA A 348 -2.79 15.78 -25.21
C ALA A 348 -3.86 15.86 -24.11
N VAL A 349 -3.48 15.68 -22.84
CA VAL A 349 -4.36 15.89 -21.69
C VAL A 349 -4.67 17.38 -21.47
N LYS A 350 -3.70 18.28 -21.70
CA LYS A 350 -3.93 19.73 -21.66
C LYS A 350 -4.85 20.21 -22.79
N GLN A 351 -4.78 19.60 -23.97
CA GLN A 351 -5.59 19.95 -25.14
C GLN A 351 -7.03 19.41 -25.07
N ARG A 352 -7.31 18.39 -24.26
CA ARG A 352 -8.64 17.76 -24.12
C ARG A 352 -9.60 18.47 -23.14
N GLY A 353 -9.24 19.66 -22.68
CA GLY A 353 -10.00 20.37 -21.67
C GLY A 353 -9.68 19.86 -20.26
N ILE A 354 -9.96 20.71 -19.28
CA ILE A 354 -9.49 20.65 -17.89
C ILE A 354 -9.93 19.32 -17.27
N SER A 355 -9.00 18.36 -17.13
CA SER A 355 -9.21 17.17 -16.32
C SER A 355 -9.49 17.62 -14.89
N LEU A 356 -10.47 16.99 -14.23
CA LEU A 356 -10.87 17.29 -12.85
C LEU A 356 -9.67 17.28 -11.89
N LEU A 357 -8.65 16.46 -12.18
CA LEU A 357 -7.40 16.41 -11.43
C LEU A 357 -6.52 17.66 -11.63
N ASN A 358 -6.45 18.22 -12.85
CA ASN A 358 -5.74 19.48 -13.10
C ASN A 358 -6.44 20.67 -12.43
N GLU A 359 -7.78 20.65 -12.34
CA GLU A 359 -8.54 21.65 -11.60
C GLU A 359 -8.29 21.53 -10.09
N VAL A 360 -8.28 20.31 -9.55
CA VAL A 360 -7.92 20.06 -8.15
C VAL A 360 -6.47 20.47 -7.86
N ASP A 361 -5.53 20.17 -8.76
CA ASP A 361 -4.13 20.59 -8.63
C ASP A 361 -3.98 22.11 -8.74
N ALA A 362 -4.75 22.77 -9.61
CA ALA A 362 -4.78 24.23 -9.70
C ALA A 362 -5.37 24.86 -8.43
N GLN A 363 -6.43 24.26 -7.88
CA GLN A 363 -7.03 24.70 -6.61
C GLN A 363 -6.08 24.49 -5.44
N TYR A 364 -5.38 23.36 -5.38
CA TYR A 364 -4.36 23.08 -4.36
C TYR A 364 -3.18 24.05 -4.49
N SER A 365 -2.70 24.29 -5.70
CA SER A 365 -1.63 25.26 -5.97
C SER A 365 -2.04 26.69 -5.61
N ALA A 366 -3.29 27.08 -5.91
CA ALA A 366 -3.83 28.39 -5.53
C ALA A 366 -3.97 28.54 -4.00
N LEU A 367 -4.39 27.47 -3.31
CA LEU A 367 -4.46 27.43 -1.86
C LEU A 367 -3.07 27.51 -1.24
N GLN A 368 -2.10 26.79 -1.79
CA GLN A 368 -0.70 26.83 -1.37
C GLN A 368 -0.12 28.24 -1.50
N VAL A 369 -0.37 28.93 -2.62
CA VAL A 369 0.07 30.33 -2.80
C VAL A 369 -0.57 31.26 -1.76
N LYS A 370 -1.87 31.09 -1.44
CA LYS A 370 -2.54 31.89 -0.39
C LYS A 370 -1.99 31.59 1.00
N TYR A 371 -1.67 30.34 1.29
CA TYR A 371 -1.06 29.95 2.55
C TYR A 371 0.36 30.52 2.68
N ASP A 372 1.14 30.48 1.60
CA ASP A 372 2.47 31.10 1.54
C ASP A 372 2.39 32.63 1.66
N GLU A 373 1.36 33.27 1.09
CA GLU A 373 1.09 34.68 1.31
C GLU A 373 0.71 34.99 2.76
N LEU A 374 -0.07 34.15 3.42
CA LEU A 374 -0.38 34.29 4.85
C LEU A 374 0.88 34.11 5.72
N LEU A 375 1.73 33.13 5.39
CA LEU A 375 3.02 32.93 6.03
C LEU A 375 3.93 34.13 5.82
N ARG A 376 4.00 34.69 4.61
CA ARG A 376 4.77 35.91 4.33
C ARG A 376 4.20 37.12 5.07
N ARG A 377 2.87 37.28 5.15
CA ARG A 377 2.23 38.35 5.93
C ARG A 377 2.49 38.17 7.43
N TYR A 378 2.52 36.94 7.93
CA TYR A 378 2.90 36.64 9.30
C TYR A 378 4.38 36.96 9.56
N GLN A 379 5.27 36.61 8.63
CA GLN A 379 6.70 36.94 8.69
C GLN A 379 6.97 38.45 8.51
N GLN A 380 6.16 39.16 7.74
CA GLN A 380 6.24 40.62 7.57
C GLN A 380 5.63 41.38 8.76
N ALA A 381 4.55 40.85 9.36
CA ALA A 381 4.00 41.35 10.63
C ALA A 381 4.89 40.96 11.83
N SER A 382 5.72 39.93 11.68
CA SER A 382 6.72 39.47 12.64
C SER A 382 8.14 39.81 12.16
N GLY A 383 8.45 41.09 12.11
CA GLY A 383 9.83 41.56 12.04
C GLY A 383 10.03 42.83 12.85
N PRO A 384 11.11 43.01 13.63
CA PRO A 384 11.94 42.06 14.36
C PRO A 384 11.85 42.38 15.87
N SER A 385 11.09 41.63 16.67
CA SER A 385 11.22 41.71 18.14
C SER A 385 11.33 40.32 18.71
N HIS A 386 12.45 40.07 19.41
CA HIS A 386 12.80 38.85 20.13
C HIS A 386 13.41 37.70 19.30
N LYS A 387 14.56 37.98 18.69
CA LYS A 387 15.63 36.96 18.63
C LYS A 387 16.21 36.78 20.04
N SER A 388 16.64 35.54 20.32
CA SER A 388 17.27 35.03 21.56
C SER A 388 16.32 34.66 22.70
N VAL A 389 16.03 33.36 22.82
CA VAL A 389 16.42 32.58 24.02
C VAL A 389 16.87 31.21 23.53
N GLN A 390 18.18 31.01 23.56
CA GLN A 390 18.83 29.71 23.48
C GLN A 390 18.50 28.89 24.74
N THR A 391 18.21 27.61 24.53
CA THR A 391 18.50 26.42 25.37
C THR A 391 18.90 26.60 26.84
N SER A 392 18.11 25.98 27.74
CA SER A 392 18.59 25.13 28.86
C SER A 392 17.39 24.35 29.45
N VAL A 393 17.27 23.03 29.23
CA VAL A 393 17.77 21.91 30.08
C VAL A 393 17.17 21.90 31.51
N THR A 394 16.02 21.20 31.67
CA THR A 394 15.56 20.31 32.79
C THR A 394 15.68 20.73 34.28
N PRO A 395 15.14 19.96 35.26
CA PRO A 395 13.74 19.60 35.54
C PRO A 395 13.37 19.88 37.04
N CYS A 396 12.09 19.92 37.42
CA CYS A 396 11.55 19.31 38.65
C CYS A 396 10.18 19.85 39.10
N ALA A 397 9.29 18.89 39.34
CA ALA A 397 8.52 18.65 40.57
C ALA A 397 7.61 19.73 41.18
N SER A 398 6.42 19.20 41.51
CA SER A 398 5.54 19.59 42.63
C SER A 398 4.46 20.64 42.33
N GLY A 399 3.27 20.11 42.04
CA GLY A 399 2.22 20.05 43.06
C GLY A 399 1.53 21.35 43.47
N ARG A 400 0.20 21.32 43.29
CA ARG A 400 -0.86 21.94 44.13
C ARG A 400 -1.45 23.29 43.69
N THR A 401 -2.65 23.14 43.13
CA THR A 401 -3.93 23.76 43.56
C THR A 401 -4.15 25.27 43.57
N LEU A 402 -5.33 25.59 43.03
CA LEU A 402 -6.32 26.60 43.43
C LEU A 402 -6.29 28.00 42.78
N ARG A 403 -7.28 28.16 41.89
CA ARG A 403 -8.35 29.17 41.89
C ARG A 403 -8.01 30.66 41.80
N HIS A 404 -8.71 31.27 40.84
CA HIS A 404 -9.22 32.63 40.81
C HIS A 404 -8.20 33.78 40.83
N ARG A 405 -7.89 34.28 39.63
CA ARG A 405 -7.89 35.72 39.37
C ARG A 405 -8.71 36.00 38.13
N SER A 406 -10.00 36.24 38.36
CA SER A 406 -10.79 37.07 37.46
C SER A 406 -10.53 38.53 37.83
N SER A 407 -10.65 39.39 36.83
CA SER A 407 -10.72 40.85 36.95
C SER A 407 -9.37 41.55 37.05
N LEU A 408 -8.82 41.91 35.89
CA LEU A 408 -8.33 43.24 35.56
C LEU A 408 -8.13 43.27 34.04
N LEU A 409 -8.33 44.42 33.41
CA LEU A 409 -8.31 44.71 31.96
C LEU A 409 -9.67 44.56 31.24
N SER A 410 -10.67 45.24 31.78
CA SER A 410 -11.54 46.03 30.89
C SER A 410 -10.77 47.28 30.49
N ASP A 411 -10.96 47.64 29.23
CA ASP A 411 -10.60 48.90 28.60
C ASP A 411 -9.17 48.98 28.05
N MET A 412 -9.01 48.60 26.78
CA MET A 412 -8.37 49.41 25.75
C MET A 412 -8.67 48.83 24.35
N THR A 413 -9.18 49.70 23.49
CA THR A 413 -9.20 49.67 22.01
C THR A 413 -10.13 48.67 21.29
N ASP A 414 -11.18 49.25 20.71
CA ASP A 414 -11.88 48.78 19.51
C ASP A 414 -10.87 48.42 18.40
N GLY A 415 -10.88 47.16 17.99
CA GLY A 415 -10.00 46.61 16.96
C GLY A 415 -10.20 45.11 16.84
N GLN A 416 -11.30 44.70 16.19
CA GLN A 416 -11.69 43.33 15.86
C GLN A 416 -11.68 42.33 17.02
N GLN A 417 -12.81 42.25 17.74
CA GLN A 417 -13.12 41.00 18.45
C GLN A 417 -13.22 39.87 17.41
N PRO A 418 -12.46 38.78 17.56
CA PRO A 418 -12.52 37.67 16.61
C PRO A 418 -13.91 37.03 16.62
N GLU A 419 -14.39 36.61 15.46
CA GLU A 419 -15.78 36.16 15.22
C GLU A 419 -16.24 35.08 16.20
N TYR A 420 -15.34 34.19 16.61
CA TYR A 420 -15.65 33.16 17.61
C TYR A 420 -16.17 33.76 18.93
N LYS A 421 -15.67 34.94 19.33
CA LYS A 421 -16.06 35.60 20.59
C LYS A 421 -17.47 36.20 20.50
N ALA A 422 -17.91 36.63 19.32
CA ALA A 422 -19.29 37.02 19.07
C ALA A 422 -20.21 35.80 19.05
N LEU A 423 -19.78 34.71 18.41
CA LEU A 423 -20.49 33.42 18.38
C LEU A 423 -20.69 32.85 19.78
N PHE A 424 -19.67 32.87 20.63
CA PHE A 424 -19.79 32.45 22.03
C PHE A 424 -20.78 33.31 22.82
N LYS A 425 -20.82 34.62 22.58
CA LYS A 425 -21.82 35.50 23.21
C LYS A 425 -23.22 35.16 22.73
N GLU A 426 -23.42 34.91 21.44
CA GLU A 426 -24.72 34.53 20.86
C GLU A 426 -25.21 33.16 21.34
N ILE A 427 -24.31 32.18 21.43
CA ILE A 427 -24.63 30.86 21.97
C ILE A 427 -25.02 31.00 23.44
N PHE A 428 -24.28 31.77 24.22
CA PHE A 428 -24.57 31.95 25.64
C PHE A 428 -25.90 32.69 25.86
N THR A 429 -26.20 33.73 25.07
CA THR A 429 -27.50 34.41 25.14
C THR A 429 -28.65 33.53 24.70
N ARG A 430 -28.46 32.69 23.66
CA ARG A 430 -29.47 31.68 23.28
C ARG A 430 -29.73 30.71 24.41
N ILE A 431 -28.69 30.12 25.00
CA ILE A 431 -28.82 29.16 26.10
C ILE A 431 -29.51 29.80 27.31
N GLN A 432 -29.16 31.05 27.64
CA GLN A 432 -29.79 31.80 28.73
C GLN A 432 -31.28 32.00 28.46
N ARG A 433 -31.64 32.40 27.23
CA ARG A 433 -33.05 32.57 26.82
C ARG A 433 -33.81 31.23 26.87
N THR A 434 -33.23 30.14 26.35
CA THR A 434 -33.87 28.82 26.43
C THR A 434 -34.06 28.37 27.89
N LYS A 435 -33.12 28.72 28.78
CA LYS A 435 -33.24 28.43 30.20
C LYS A 435 -34.36 29.24 30.87
N GLU A 436 -34.50 30.51 30.50
CA GLU A 436 -35.58 31.39 30.97
C GLU A 436 -36.95 30.89 30.47
N ASP A 437 -37.06 30.55 29.17
CA ASP A 437 -38.27 29.97 28.57
C ASP A 437 -38.67 28.64 29.24
N LEU A 438 -37.69 27.79 29.59
CA LEU A 438 -37.96 26.56 30.34
C LEU A 438 -38.37 26.83 31.79
N SER A 439 -37.82 27.86 32.44
CA SER A 439 -38.23 28.22 33.80
C SER A 439 -39.62 28.84 33.85
N ASP A 440 -40.01 29.60 32.83
CA ASP A 440 -41.37 30.17 32.71
C ASP A 440 -42.40 29.08 32.45
N ASN A 441 -42.07 28.08 31.62
CA ASN A 441 -42.92 26.91 31.39
C ASN A 441 -42.97 25.93 32.58
N MET A 442 -42.05 26.05 33.55
CA MET A 442 -41.96 25.21 34.75
C MET A 442 -42.63 25.83 35.98
N HIS A 443 -43.17 27.06 35.91
CA HIS A 443 -43.96 27.62 37.01
C HIS A 443 -45.35 26.95 37.05
N PRO A 444 -45.63 26.12 38.08
CA PRO A 444 -46.79 25.25 38.08
C PRO A 444 -48.08 26.05 38.28
N ILE A 445 -49.10 25.65 37.52
CA ILE A 445 -50.53 25.89 37.80
C ILE A 445 -50.81 25.39 39.21
N LYS A 446 -50.66 26.26 40.20
CA LYS A 446 -51.21 26.12 41.54
C LYS A 446 -52.02 27.38 41.76
N ASP A 447 -53.32 27.22 41.58
CA ASP A 447 -54.42 27.88 42.31
C ASP A 447 -55.62 27.94 41.38
N ASN A 448 -56.41 26.85 41.32
CA ASN A 448 -57.82 26.95 40.91
C ASN A 448 -58.74 25.76 41.23
N ASP A 449 -58.38 24.84 42.14
CA ASP A 449 -59.31 23.79 42.57
C ASP A 449 -59.40 23.72 44.10
N ALA A 450 -60.02 24.73 44.71
CA ALA A 450 -60.48 24.65 46.09
C ALA A 450 -61.67 25.58 46.34
N GLN A 451 -62.82 25.32 45.72
CA GLN A 451 -64.14 25.65 46.30
C GLN A 451 -65.26 24.96 45.51
N GLY A 452 -65.68 23.80 46.00
CA GLY A 452 -66.79 23.05 45.41
C GLY A 452 -67.15 21.79 46.16
N SER A 453 -67.23 21.83 47.50
CA SER A 453 -67.96 20.81 48.28
C SER A 453 -68.09 21.25 49.74
N ALA A 454 -69.17 21.97 50.08
CA ALA A 454 -69.86 21.91 51.38
C ALA A 454 -71.06 22.89 51.35
N GLY A 455 -72.28 22.36 51.48
CA GLY A 455 -73.52 23.14 51.62
C GLY A 455 -74.68 22.51 50.88
#